data_AF-A0A2V1C4I3-F1
#
_entry.id   AF-A0A2V1C4I3-F1
#
_cell.length_a   1.000
_cell.length_b   1.000
_cell.length_c   1.000
_cell.angle_alpha   90.00
_cell.angle_beta   90.00
_cell.angle_gamma   90.00
#
_symmetry.space_group_name_H-M   'P 1'
#
loop_
_entity.id
_entity.type
_entity.pdbx_description
1 polymer ?
#
loop_
_entity_poly.entity_id
_entity_poly.type
_entity_poly.pdbx_seq_one_letter_code
_entity_poly.pdbx_strand_id
1 'polypeptide(L)'
;MENNQSYALSCQTARASDYYGLGVRLGIYFTWLQTYIANNFLSSEISGAADTNTIFLLVLLIAMIKCSSTNMLEQIDGLILMHLSGGFIFGTFSLWGYRTRHYIESGPKAIRFFGGFGTHSRLIVSLAVSVYGLWYWLYAVTGGLIAMGSDEEIGELAVSPPNSPKCQTLFTFMFGKVRADGGIRTFYIVVCTGCCFYFGTMLLASSIAGCARVNKMMELFKQQRWADTSRLRFATGFNYRELEVVFKSLRILNFVWLVYSAFLIEFSLNFNNVTAVLKGRNNGNELHLPAQLLPLLMGTFGLVRILYLVFESKRSPEDTEASLSSSSPPQRSRTLHARNILLAFSPAMSRDSETTKYDPDEIDELERGRPWPIRYLVAWLPWLSILKPFQEDHTAIKGKRLSYQNYQSGFSRGYQMVDVAQPAKLGQERERNLDP
;
A
#
# COMPACT_ATOMS: atom_id res chain seq x y z
N MET A 1 -41.41 -28.01 37.54
CA MET A 1 -40.03 -28.13 37.05
C MET A 1 -39.91 -27.23 35.84
N GLU A 2 -39.65 -25.95 36.06
CA GLU A 2 -39.31 -25.01 34.98
C GLU A 2 -37.93 -25.41 34.48
N ASN A 3 -37.85 -25.80 33.20
CA ASN A 3 -36.58 -25.99 32.53
C ASN A 3 -35.87 -24.63 32.49
N ASN A 4 -34.98 -24.40 33.47
CA ASN A 4 -33.94 -23.36 33.42
C ASN A 4 -32.94 -23.71 32.31
N GLN A 5 -33.41 -23.76 31.06
CA GLN A 5 -32.55 -23.53 29.93
C GLN A 5 -32.16 -22.06 30.02
N SER A 6 -30.95 -21.81 30.55
CA SER A 6 -30.22 -20.58 30.30
C SER A 6 -30.09 -20.46 28.78
N TYR A 7 -31.09 -19.88 28.13
CA TYR A 7 -31.03 -19.55 26.71
C TYR A 7 -29.78 -18.69 26.54
N ALA A 8 -28.80 -19.23 25.80
CA ALA A 8 -27.61 -18.49 25.48
C ALA A 8 -28.05 -17.17 24.84
N LEU A 9 -27.65 -16.04 25.45
CA LEU A 9 -27.98 -14.72 24.94
C LEU A 9 -27.49 -14.66 23.49
N SER A 10 -28.40 -14.50 22.53
CA SER A 10 -28.10 -14.37 21.11
C SER A 10 -28.57 -13.01 20.65
N CYS A 11 -27.65 -12.17 20.21
CA CYS A 11 -27.94 -10.88 19.61
C CYS A 11 -27.85 -11.01 18.09
N GLN A 12 -28.71 -10.34 17.33
CA GLN A 12 -28.75 -10.43 15.88
C GLN A 12 -28.99 -9.06 15.27
N THR A 13 -28.44 -8.80 14.09
CA THR A 13 -28.79 -7.61 13.31
C THR A 13 -29.46 -8.08 12.03
N ALA A 14 -30.48 -7.36 11.55
CA ALA A 14 -31.31 -7.80 10.43
C ALA A 14 -30.50 -8.07 9.14
N ARG A 15 -29.31 -7.46 9.00
CA ARG A 15 -28.48 -7.48 7.78
C ARG A 15 -27.03 -7.85 8.04
N ALA A 16 -26.71 -8.36 9.24
CA ALA A 16 -25.36 -8.77 9.62
C ALA A 16 -24.71 -9.68 8.56
N SER A 17 -25.51 -10.60 8.02
CA SER A 17 -25.13 -11.59 7.01
C SER A 17 -24.63 -10.99 5.72
N ASP A 18 -25.22 -9.86 5.31
CA ASP A 18 -24.94 -9.22 4.03
C ASP A 18 -23.69 -8.34 4.13
N TYR A 19 -23.46 -7.73 5.29
CA TYR A 19 -22.33 -6.85 5.54
C TYR A 19 -21.05 -7.62 5.90
N TYR A 20 -21.15 -8.61 6.77
CA TYR A 20 -20.00 -9.35 7.31
C TYR A 20 -20.37 -10.79 7.68
N GLY A 21 -21.29 -11.41 6.93
CA GLY A 21 -21.55 -12.84 7.01
C GLY A 21 -20.28 -13.68 6.81
N LEU A 22 -20.34 -14.97 7.14
CA LEU A 22 -19.14 -15.82 7.10
C LEU A 22 -18.45 -15.80 5.72
N GLY A 23 -19.23 -15.82 4.63
CA GLY A 23 -18.67 -15.76 3.27
C GLY A 23 -17.91 -14.46 3.00
N VAL A 24 -18.46 -13.32 3.45
CA VAL A 24 -17.81 -12.00 3.32
C VAL A 24 -16.50 -11.96 4.12
N ARG A 25 -16.54 -12.36 5.40
CA ARG A 25 -15.36 -12.35 6.27
C ARG A 25 -14.25 -13.26 5.77
N LEU A 26 -14.56 -14.53 5.45
CA LEU A 26 -13.58 -15.47 4.90
C LEU A 26 -13.03 -15.00 3.55
N GLY A 27 -13.87 -14.45 2.68
CA GLY A 27 -13.46 -13.85 1.41
C GLY A 27 -12.45 -12.72 1.61
N ILE A 28 -12.71 -11.82 2.56
CA ILE A 28 -11.80 -10.73 2.92
C ILE A 28 -10.51 -11.27 3.55
N TYR A 29 -10.57 -12.25 4.45
CA TYR A 29 -9.38 -12.85 5.06
C TYR A 29 -8.48 -13.55 4.04
N PHE A 30 -9.06 -14.29 3.08
CA PHE A 30 -8.30 -14.89 2.00
C PHE A 30 -7.72 -13.84 1.07
N THR A 31 -8.43 -12.75 0.80
CA THR A 31 -7.94 -11.61 0.02
C THR A 31 -6.76 -10.91 0.71
N TRP A 32 -6.82 -10.74 2.04
CA TRP A 32 -5.71 -10.24 2.84
C TRP A 32 -4.48 -11.16 2.76
N LEU A 33 -4.69 -12.46 2.94
CA LEU A 33 -3.62 -13.45 2.85
C LEU A 33 -3.02 -13.53 1.45
N GLN A 34 -3.86 -13.50 0.41
CA GLN A 34 -3.45 -13.44 -0.99
C GLN A 34 -2.53 -12.25 -1.23
N THR A 35 -2.92 -11.06 -0.76
CA THR A 35 -2.13 -9.83 -0.91
C THR A 35 -0.82 -9.93 -0.15
N TYR A 36 -0.85 -10.48 1.07
CA TYR A 36 0.35 -10.73 1.85
C TYR A 36 1.33 -11.65 1.11
N ILE A 37 0.85 -12.76 0.54
CA ILE A 37 1.68 -13.70 -0.22
C ILE A 37 2.22 -13.02 -1.49
N ALA A 38 1.38 -12.34 -2.26
CA ALA A 38 1.79 -11.63 -3.47
C ALA A 38 2.89 -10.59 -3.17
N ASN A 39 2.71 -9.78 -2.12
CA ASN A 39 3.70 -8.79 -1.70
C ASN A 39 5.07 -9.40 -1.34
N ASN A 40 5.10 -10.64 -0.86
CA ASN A 40 6.33 -11.29 -0.42
C ASN A 40 7.01 -12.14 -1.49
N PHE A 41 6.23 -12.73 -2.40
CA PHE A 41 6.71 -13.78 -3.30
C PHE A 41 6.50 -13.48 -4.79
N LEU A 42 5.57 -12.60 -5.18
CA LEU A 42 5.20 -12.38 -6.59
C LEU A 42 5.00 -10.88 -6.87
N SER A 43 6.06 -10.18 -7.29
CA SER A 43 5.99 -8.74 -7.61
C SER A 43 5.01 -8.41 -8.73
N SER A 44 4.87 -9.31 -9.71
CA SER A 44 3.96 -9.18 -10.86
C SER A 44 2.49 -9.06 -10.45
N GLU A 45 2.08 -9.75 -9.39
CA GLU A 45 0.68 -9.84 -8.96
C GLU A 45 0.28 -8.77 -7.92
N ILE A 46 1.24 -8.02 -7.39
CA ILE A 46 1.00 -6.98 -6.37
C ILE A 46 0.01 -5.94 -6.86
N SER A 47 0.13 -5.50 -8.12
CA SER A 47 -0.76 -4.46 -8.65
C SER A 47 -2.20 -4.96 -8.73
N GLY A 48 -2.41 -6.18 -9.25
CA GLY A 48 -3.74 -6.78 -9.35
C GLY A 48 -4.38 -6.99 -7.97
N ALA A 49 -3.63 -7.54 -7.02
CA ALA A 49 -4.12 -7.72 -5.65
C ALA A 49 -4.47 -6.38 -4.98
N ALA A 50 -3.63 -5.36 -5.13
CA ALA A 50 -3.88 -4.04 -4.56
C ALA A 50 -5.13 -3.37 -5.17
N ASP A 51 -5.38 -3.55 -6.46
CA ASP A 51 -6.57 -2.99 -7.12
C ASP A 51 -7.84 -3.71 -6.64
N THR A 52 -7.83 -5.04 -6.53
CA THR A 52 -8.93 -5.82 -5.93
C THR A 52 -9.24 -5.37 -4.50
N ASN A 53 -8.23 -5.19 -3.66
CA ASN A 53 -8.41 -4.67 -2.31
C ASN A 53 -9.02 -3.27 -2.30
N THR A 54 -8.66 -2.43 -3.28
CA THR A 54 -9.17 -1.05 -3.36
C THR A 54 -10.64 -1.04 -3.70
N ILE A 55 -11.06 -1.93 -4.60
CA ILE A 55 -12.46 -2.13 -4.92
C ILE A 55 -13.22 -2.62 -3.69
N PHE A 56 -12.72 -3.63 -2.97
CA PHE A 56 -13.36 -4.11 -1.74
C PHE A 56 -13.50 -3.01 -0.69
N LEU A 57 -12.42 -2.26 -0.41
CA LEU A 57 -12.47 -1.18 0.58
C LEU A 57 -13.43 -0.06 0.15
N LEU A 58 -13.47 0.29 -1.14
CA LEU A 58 -14.39 1.28 -1.67
C LEU A 58 -15.86 0.83 -1.54
N VAL A 59 -16.15 -0.44 -1.84
CA VAL A 59 -17.51 -1.00 -1.69
C VAL A 59 -17.93 -1.00 -0.22
N LEU A 60 -17.03 -1.41 0.69
CA LEU A 60 -17.29 -1.35 2.14
C LEU A 60 -17.56 0.09 2.59
N LEU A 61 -16.78 1.06 2.13
CA LEU A 61 -16.98 2.48 2.44
C LEU A 61 -18.34 2.98 1.94
N ILE A 62 -18.72 2.66 0.71
CA ILE A 62 -20.02 3.05 0.14
C ILE A 62 -21.16 2.42 0.96
N ALA A 63 -21.04 1.14 1.32
CA ALA A 63 -22.01 0.45 2.15
C ALA A 63 -22.15 1.12 3.52
N MET A 64 -21.03 1.40 4.20
CA MET A 64 -21.00 2.11 5.48
C MET A 64 -21.70 3.46 5.40
N ILE A 65 -21.34 4.32 4.45
CA ILE A 65 -21.93 5.66 4.30
C ILE A 65 -23.42 5.56 4.00
N LYS A 66 -23.79 4.77 2.99
CA LYS A 66 -25.17 4.69 2.53
C LYS A 66 -26.08 4.09 3.60
N CYS A 67 -25.69 2.97 4.21
CA CYS A 67 -26.51 2.33 5.23
C CYS A 67 -26.58 3.15 6.53
N SER A 68 -25.52 3.89 6.88
CA SER A 68 -25.58 4.85 8.00
C SER A 68 -26.55 5.99 7.70
N SER A 69 -26.53 6.55 6.49
CA SER A 69 -27.38 7.69 6.12
C SER A 69 -28.88 7.37 6.07
N THR A 70 -29.23 6.09 5.96
CA THR A 70 -30.61 5.60 5.91
C THR A 70 -31.01 4.85 7.17
N ASN A 71 -30.25 4.96 8.27
CA ASN A 71 -30.47 4.24 9.53
C ASN A 71 -30.64 2.72 9.36
N MET A 72 -29.98 2.12 8.36
CA MET A 72 -30.03 0.66 8.11
C MET A 72 -28.83 -0.06 8.73
N LEU A 73 -27.92 0.69 9.35
CA LEU A 73 -26.68 0.17 9.93
C LEU A 73 -26.73 0.31 11.45
N GLU A 74 -26.59 -0.80 12.16
CA GLU A 74 -26.51 -0.76 13.62
C GLU A 74 -25.07 -0.43 14.08
N GLN A 75 -24.92 -0.05 15.35
CA GLN A 75 -23.62 0.28 15.91
C GLN A 75 -22.60 -0.85 15.75
N ILE A 76 -22.99 -2.10 16.01
CA ILE A 76 -22.09 -3.26 15.86
C ILE A 76 -21.70 -3.48 14.40
N ASP A 77 -22.61 -3.25 13.45
CA ASP A 77 -22.31 -3.42 12.03
C ASP A 77 -21.24 -2.41 11.60
N GLY A 78 -21.41 -1.15 11.99
CA GLY A 78 -20.41 -0.10 11.77
C GLY A 78 -19.05 -0.43 12.39
N LEU A 79 -19.04 -1.00 13.61
CA LEU A 79 -17.79 -1.42 14.28
C LEU A 79 -17.05 -2.49 13.48
N ILE A 80 -17.75 -3.53 13.04
CA ILE A 80 -17.15 -4.66 12.32
C ILE A 80 -16.68 -4.24 10.93
N LEU A 81 -17.47 -3.45 10.20
CA LEU A 81 -17.08 -2.89 8.90
C LEU A 81 -15.87 -1.95 9.03
N MET A 82 -15.77 -1.20 10.12
CA MET A 82 -14.58 -0.40 10.44
C MET A 82 -13.35 -1.26 10.73
N HIS A 83 -13.48 -2.35 11.49
CA HIS A 83 -12.37 -3.28 11.73
C HIS A 83 -11.90 -3.97 10.45
N LEU A 84 -12.83 -4.40 9.59
CA LEU A 84 -12.51 -4.93 8.25
C LEU A 84 -11.74 -3.88 7.43
N SER A 85 -12.22 -2.64 7.43
CA SER A 85 -11.56 -1.53 6.73
C SER A 85 -10.15 -1.25 7.30
N GLY A 86 -9.97 -1.33 8.62
CA GLY A 86 -8.67 -1.23 9.28
C GLY A 86 -7.70 -2.33 8.86
N GLY A 87 -8.17 -3.57 8.71
CA GLY A 87 -7.36 -4.67 8.18
C GLY A 87 -6.83 -4.40 6.77
N PHE A 88 -7.66 -3.80 5.90
CA PHE A 88 -7.20 -3.36 4.58
C PHE A 88 -6.16 -2.24 4.68
N ILE A 89 -6.43 -1.17 5.42
CA ILE A 89 -5.57 0.02 5.50
C ILE A 89 -4.18 -0.31 6.05
N PHE A 90 -4.13 -1.00 7.18
CA PHE A 90 -2.88 -1.25 7.91
C PHE A 90 -2.20 -2.54 7.47
N GLY A 91 -2.95 -3.54 7.01
CA GLY A 91 -2.41 -4.82 6.55
C GLY A 91 -2.07 -4.84 5.06
N THR A 92 -3.08 -4.61 4.20
CA THR A 92 -2.92 -4.78 2.74
C THR A 92 -2.38 -3.55 2.01
N PHE A 93 -2.83 -2.36 2.40
CA PHE A 93 -2.37 -1.08 1.86
C PHE A 93 -1.19 -0.52 2.61
N SER A 94 -0.80 -1.19 3.70
CA SER A 94 0.17 -0.79 4.73
C SER A 94 0.71 0.59 4.43
N LEU A 95 0.26 1.63 5.15
CA LEU A 95 0.58 3.09 5.11
C LEU A 95 1.83 3.55 4.32
N TRP A 96 2.82 2.69 4.29
CA TRP A 96 4.13 2.65 3.67
C TRP A 96 4.15 2.38 2.16
N GLY A 97 3.10 1.78 1.59
CA GLY A 97 3.05 1.32 0.21
C GLY A 97 4.26 0.49 -0.23
N TYR A 98 5.08 0.01 0.73
CA TYR A 98 6.32 -0.69 0.44
C TYR A 98 5.95 -1.99 -0.22
N ARG A 99 5.97 -1.97 -1.55
CA ARG A 99 5.95 -3.16 -2.38
C ARG A 99 7.28 -3.86 -2.12
N THR A 100 7.37 -4.54 -0.99
CA THR A 100 8.60 -5.09 -0.42
C THR A 100 9.40 -5.85 -1.46
N ARG A 101 8.72 -6.66 -2.28
CA ARG A 101 9.36 -7.36 -3.39
C ARG A 101 9.94 -6.45 -4.48
N HIS A 102 9.22 -5.41 -4.91
CA HIS A 102 9.76 -4.46 -5.89
C HIS A 102 11.00 -3.73 -5.40
N TYR A 103 11.09 -3.44 -4.11
CA TYR A 103 12.29 -2.82 -3.55
C TYR A 103 13.43 -3.82 -3.36
N ILE A 104 13.14 -5.10 -3.10
CA ILE A 104 14.18 -6.15 -3.13
C ILE A 104 14.77 -6.25 -4.54
N GLU A 105 13.92 -6.22 -5.57
CA GLU A 105 14.31 -6.40 -6.97
C GLU A 105 14.94 -5.14 -7.59
N SER A 106 14.41 -3.95 -7.29
CA SER A 106 14.82 -2.68 -7.92
C SER A 106 15.60 -1.76 -6.97
N GLY A 107 15.86 -2.18 -5.73
CA GLY A 107 16.53 -1.37 -4.71
C GLY A 107 15.79 -0.07 -4.37
N PRO A 108 16.53 0.98 -3.92
CA PRO A 108 15.97 2.31 -3.63
C PRO A 108 15.22 2.93 -4.82
N LYS A 109 15.53 2.52 -6.06
CA LYS A 109 14.90 3.05 -7.28
C LYS A 109 13.44 2.62 -7.41
N ALA A 110 12.97 1.61 -6.67
CA ALA A 110 11.58 1.16 -6.72
C ALA A 110 10.57 2.23 -6.27
N ILE A 111 11.02 3.24 -5.52
CA ILE A 111 10.19 4.39 -5.16
C ILE A 111 9.64 5.14 -6.39
N ARG A 112 10.27 5.00 -7.55
CA ARG A 112 9.80 5.59 -8.82
C ARG A 112 8.48 4.99 -9.31
N PHE A 113 8.05 3.85 -8.76
CA PHE A 113 6.74 3.26 -9.04
C PHE A 113 5.62 3.87 -8.18
N PHE A 114 5.94 4.77 -7.24
CA PHE A 114 4.95 5.54 -6.48
C PHE A 114 4.42 6.74 -7.25
N GLY A 115 3.22 7.19 -6.87
CA GLY A 115 2.60 8.39 -7.43
C GLY A 115 1.80 8.16 -8.72
N GLY A 116 1.51 6.91 -9.08
CA GLY A 116 0.53 6.59 -10.13
C GLY A 116 -0.92 6.85 -9.70
N PHE A 117 -1.85 6.75 -10.65
CA PHE A 117 -3.30 6.93 -10.39
C PHE A 117 -3.80 6.00 -9.27
N GLY A 118 -3.40 4.72 -9.29
CA GLY A 118 -3.77 3.75 -8.25
C GLY A 118 -3.26 4.10 -6.85
N THR A 119 -2.20 4.91 -6.72
CA THR A 119 -1.77 5.40 -5.40
C THR A 119 -2.71 6.47 -4.88
N HIS A 120 -3.12 7.40 -5.74
CA HIS A 120 -4.06 8.47 -5.38
C HIS A 120 -5.44 7.91 -5.01
N SER A 121 -5.96 6.96 -5.79
CA SER A 121 -7.26 6.34 -5.48
C SER A 121 -7.23 5.67 -4.10
N ARG A 122 -6.18 4.91 -3.78
CA ARG A 122 -6.00 4.30 -2.45
C ARG A 122 -5.89 5.33 -1.33
N LEU A 123 -5.17 6.43 -1.53
CA LEU A 123 -5.07 7.51 -0.55
C LEU A 123 -6.44 8.16 -0.30
N ILE A 124 -7.22 8.41 -1.36
CA ILE A 124 -8.58 8.98 -1.26
C ILE A 124 -9.48 8.03 -0.46
N VAL A 125 -9.50 6.74 -0.81
CA VAL A 125 -10.35 5.76 -0.11
C VAL A 125 -9.91 5.61 1.35
N SER A 126 -8.61 5.54 1.63
CA SER A 126 -8.08 5.42 3.00
C SER A 126 -8.39 6.66 3.84
N LEU A 127 -8.30 7.86 3.26
CA LEU A 127 -8.71 9.09 3.91
C LEU A 127 -10.21 9.08 4.22
N ALA A 128 -11.04 8.71 3.25
CA ALA A 128 -12.49 8.69 3.42
C ALA A 128 -12.93 7.68 4.50
N VAL A 129 -12.32 6.49 4.54
CA VAL A 129 -12.52 5.51 5.63
C VAL A 129 -12.07 6.08 6.97
N SER A 130 -10.94 6.80 7.02
CA SER A 130 -10.45 7.41 8.26
C SER A 130 -11.40 8.49 8.78
N VAL A 131 -11.95 9.31 7.89
CA VAL A 131 -12.96 10.33 8.20
C VAL A 131 -14.25 9.68 8.69
N TYR A 132 -14.73 8.63 8.02
CA TYR A 132 -15.90 7.88 8.47
C TYR A 132 -15.64 7.24 9.85
N GLY A 133 -14.46 6.66 10.07
CA GLY A 133 -14.07 6.12 11.38
C GLY A 133 -14.07 7.18 12.47
N LEU A 134 -13.53 8.37 12.19
CA LEU A 134 -13.56 9.49 13.12
C LEU A 134 -15.00 9.88 13.47
N TRP A 135 -15.87 10.01 12.46
CA TRP A 135 -17.30 10.28 12.68
C TRP A 135 -17.97 9.16 13.50
N TYR A 136 -17.67 7.89 13.21
CA TYR A 136 -18.23 6.74 13.89
C TYR A 136 -17.91 6.78 15.40
N TRP A 137 -16.63 6.96 15.74
CA TRP A 137 -16.20 7.01 17.14
C TRP A 137 -16.63 8.28 17.87
N LEU A 138 -16.80 9.41 17.17
CA LEU A 138 -17.28 10.65 17.76
C LEU A 138 -18.80 10.61 18.02
N TYR A 139 -19.58 10.10 17.08
CA TYR A 139 -21.04 10.28 17.09
C TYR A 139 -21.80 8.95 17.05
N ALA A 140 -21.45 8.04 16.14
CA ALA A 140 -22.22 6.81 15.92
C ALA A 140 -22.31 5.92 17.17
N VAL A 141 -21.19 5.70 17.85
CA VAL A 141 -21.12 4.83 19.05
C VAL A 141 -22.01 5.33 20.20
N THR A 142 -22.27 6.63 20.30
CA THR A 142 -23.05 7.22 21.40
C THR A 142 -24.50 7.55 21.06
N GLY A 143 -24.98 7.17 19.87
CA GLY A 143 -26.36 7.42 19.47
C GLY A 143 -26.53 7.94 18.04
N GLY A 144 -25.45 8.06 17.27
CA GLY A 144 -25.56 8.36 15.83
C GLY A 144 -25.98 7.14 14.99
N LEU A 145 -25.98 5.93 15.55
CA LEU A 145 -26.53 4.71 14.96
C LEU A 145 -27.35 3.95 16.00
N ILE A 146 -28.30 3.14 15.53
CA ILE A 146 -29.20 2.32 16.34
C ILE A 146 -28.39 1.24 17.09
N ALA A 147 -28.64 1.12 18.40
CA ALA A 147 -28.05 0.07 19.23
C ALA A 147 -28.93 -1.18 19.24
N MET A 148 -28.33 -2.38 19.21
CA MET A 148 -29.07 -3.64 19.35
C MET A 148 -29.85 -3.69 20.67
N GLY A 149 -31.08 -4.19 20.65
CA GLY A 149 -31.99 -4.28 21.79
C GLY A 149 -32.53 -2.93 22.25
N SER A 150 -32.36 -1.85 21.48
CA SER A 150 -33.01 -0.56 21.76
C SER A 150 -34.47 -0.57 21.31
N ASP A 151 -35.27 0.36 21.87
CA ASP A 151 -36.67 0.52 21.46
C ASP A 151 -36.79 0.98 20.00
N GLU A 152 -35.78 1.71 19.49
CA GLU A 152 -35.70 2.15 18.09
C GLU A 152 -35.55 0.98 17.12
N GLU A 153 -34.84 -0.08 17.50
CA GLU A 153 -34.68 -1.29 16.68
C GLU A 153 -36.03 -1.95 16.37
N ILE A 154 -36.94 -1.99 17.35
CA ILE A 154 -38.26 -2.63 17.25
C ILE A 154 -39.12 -1.98 16.15
N GLY A 155 -38.84 -0.72 15.80
CA GLY A 155 -39.51 0.00 14.72
C GLY A 155 -38.83 -0.17 13.36
N GLU A 156 -37.62 0.39 13.23
CA GLU A 156 -36.99 0.61 11.92
C GLU A 156 -36.24 -0.64 11.38
N LEU A 157 -35.77 -1.51 12.27
CA LEU A 157 -34.87 -2.64 11.95
C LEU A 157 -35.29 -3.95 12.63
N ALA A 158 -36.58 -4.10 12.94
CA ALA A 158 -37.09 -5.14 13.81
C ALA A 158 -36.60 -6.56 13.44
N VAL A 159 -35.88 -7.19 14.36
CA VAL A 159 -35.49 -8.59 14.26
C VAL A 159 -36.54 -9.47 14.96
N SER A 160 -36.77 -10.68 14.43
CA SER A 160 -37.69 -11.66 15.02
C SER A 160 -36.95 -12.94 15.40
N PRO A 161 -36.87 -13.31 16.69
CA PRO A 161 -37.38 -12.59 17.86
C PRO A 161 -36.58 -11.30 18.17
N PRO A 162 -37.18 -10.32 18.87
CA PRO A 162 -36.50 -9.07 19.21
C PRO A 162 -35.31 -9.31 20.14
N ASN A 163 -34.26 -8.50 19.98
CA ASN A 163 -33.08 -8.55 20.81
C ASN A 163 -33.38 -8.21 22.28
N SER A 164 -32.65 -8.84 23.20
CA SER A 164 -32.72 -8.49 24.62
C SER A 164 -32.06 -7.12 24.88
N PRO A 165 -32.53 -6.32 25.86
CA PRO A 165 -31.85 -5.08 26.26
C PRO A 165 -30.38 -5.27 26.67
N LYS A 166 -29.98 -6.50 27.03
CA LYS A 166 -28.58 -6.85 27.31
C LYS A 166 -27.66 -6.71 26.08
N CYS A 167 -28.22 -6.69 24.86
CA CYS A 167 -27.49 -6.50 23.61
C CYS A 167 -27.11 -5.02 23.35
N GLN A 168 -27.66 -4.06 24.10
CA GLN A 168 -27.39 -2.63 23.91
C GLN A 168 -25.94 -2.25 24.22
N THR A 169 -25.27 -3.01 25.10
CA THR A 169 -23.88 -2.71 25.45
C THR A 169 -22.94 -3.25 24.37
N LEU A 170 -22.35 -2.34 23.61
CA LEU A 170 -21.38 -2.67 22.58
C LEU A 170 -20.00 -2.98 23.17
N PHE A 171 -19.46 -4.13 22.83
CA PHE A 171 -18.09 -4.54 23.19
C PHE A 171 -17.18 -4.60 21.97
N THR A 172 -15.90 -4.33 22.18
CA THR A 172 -14.84 -4.52 21.19
C THR A 172 -13.68 -5.28 21.82
N PHE A 173 -12.95 -6.03 21.00
CA PHE A 173 -11.67 -6.60 21.40
C PHE A 173 -10.57 -5.55 21.24
N MET A 174 -9.70 -5.37 22.23
CA MET A 174 -8.45 -4.62 22.06
C MET A 174 -7.24 -5.45 22.48
N PHE A 175 -7.42 -6.29 23.49
CA PHE A 175 -6.57 -7.37 23.99
C PHE A 175 -7.37 -8.23 25.00
N GLY A 176 -8.54 -7.74 25.40
CA GLY A 176 -9.63 -8.46 26.04
C GLY A 176 -10.97 -7.80 25.69
N LYS A 177 -12.04 -8.20 26.40
CA LYS A 177 -13.39 -7.62 26.25
C LYS A 177 -13.43 -6.22 26.86
N VAL A 178 -13.63 -5.21 26.03
CA VAL A 178 -13.72 -3.81 26.46
C VAL A 178 -15.01 -3.19 25.93
N ARG A 179 -15.64 -2.32 26.72
CA ARG A 179 -16.80 -1.54 26.29
C ARG A 179 -16.39 -0.50 25.25
N ALA A 180 -17.08 -0.48 24.10
CA ALA A 180 -16.75 0.40 22.98
C ALA A 180 -17.01 1.89 23.30
N ASP A 181 -17.96 2.19 24.19
CA ASP A 181 -18.27 3.53 24.68
C ASP A 181 -17.33 4.01 25.81
N GLY A 182 -16.42 3.17 26.29
CA GLY A 182 -15.44 3.48 27.33
C GLY A 182 -14.16 4.14 26.81
N GLY A 183 -13.06 4.01 27.56
CA GLY A 183 -11.77 4.64 27.23
C GLY A 183 -11.16 4.22 25.88
N ILE A 184 -11.55 3.06 25.35
CA ILE A 184 -11.13 2.60 24.02
C ILE A 184 -11.62 3.53 22.90
N ARG A 185 -12.75 4.21 23.10
CA ARG A 185 -13.27 5.23 22.18
C ARG A 185 -12.25 6.35 21.96
N THR A 186 -11.67 6.87 23.03
CA THR A 186 -10.65 7.94 22.95
C THR A 186 -9.44 7.46 22.17
N PHE A 187 -8.98 6.23 22.40
CA PHE A 187 -7.89 5.64 21.63
C PHE A 187 -8.19 5.62 20.13
N TYR A 188 -9.36 5.11 19.72
CA TYR A 188 -9.71 5.08 18.30
C TYR A 188 -9.92 6.47 17.69
N ILE A 189 -10.44 7.45 18.43
CA ILE A 189 -10.53 8.85 17.97
C ILE A 189 -9.13 9.38 17.65
N VAL A 190 -8.16 9.17 18.54
CA VAL A 190 -6.76 9.60 18.32
C VAL A 190 -6.17 8.91 17.09
N VAL A 191 -6.34 7.60 16.96
CA VAL A 191 -5.85 6.83 15.81
C VAL A 191 -6.49 7.32 14.50
N CYS A 192 -7.82 7.45 14.44
CA CYS A 192 -8.53 7.94 13.26
C CYS A 192 -8.12 9.38 12.91
N THR A 193 -7.93 10.24 13.90
CA THR A 193 -7.43 11.62 13.68
C THR A 193 -6.02 11.60 13.09
N GLY A 194 -5.13 10.78 13.62
CA GLY A 194 -3.79 10.57 13.07
C GLY A 194 -3.82 10.06 11.63
N CYS A 195 -4.70 9.10 11.32
CA CYS A 195 -4.90 8.60 9.96
C CYS A 195 -5.45 9.67 9.02
N CYS A 196 -6.44 10.48 9.44
CA CYS A 196 -6.95 11.60 8.65
C CYS A 196 -5.83 12.59 8.31
N PHE A 197 -5.02 12.97 9.30
CA PHE A 197 -3.90 13.87 9.07
C PHE A 197 -2.85 13.25 8.14
N TYR A 198 -2.48 12.00 8.37
CA TYR A 198 -1.50 11.29 7.55
C TYR A 198 -1.97 11.14 6.09
N PHE A 199 -3.13 10.54 5.86
CA PHE A 199 -3.63 10.35 4.49
C PHE A 199 -4.00 11.66 3.81
N GLY A 200 -4.46 12.66 4.56
CA GLY A 200 -4.72 14.01 4.05
C GLY A 200 -3.45 14.70 3.57
N THR A 201 -2.38 14.65 4.36
CA THR A 201 -1.07 15.22 3.98
C THR A 201 -0.44 14.46 2.80
N MET A 202 -0.50 13.13 2.79
CA MET A 202 -0.08 12.28 1.67
C MET A 202 -0.83 12.66 0.38
N LEU A 203 -2.16 12.78 0.45
CA LEU A 203 -3.00 13.08 -0.70
C LEU A 203 -2.73 14.50 -1.23
N LEU A 204 -2.60 15.49 -0.34
CA LEU A 204 -2.26 16.85 -0.70
C LEU A 204 -0.93 16.89 -1.45
N ALA A 205 0.10 16.26 -0.89
CA ALA A 205 1.43 16.29 -1.48
C ALA A 205 1.50 15.52 -2.80
N SER A 206 0.83 14.37 -2.88
CA SER A 206 0.68 13.61 -4.12
C SER A 206 -0.04 14.42 -5.20
N SER A 207 -1.08 15.19 -4.81
CA SER A 207 -1.82 16.07 -5.72
C SER A 207 -0.94 17.21 -6.24
N ILE A 208 -0.15 17.86 -5.37
CA ILE A 208 0.82 18.89 -5.77
C ILE A 208 1.85 18.31 -6.76
N ALA A 209 2.38 17.12 -6.48
CA ALA A 209 3.29 16.40 -7.37
C ALA A 209 2.65 16.09 -8.73
N GLY A 210 1.38 15.68 -8.70
CA GLY A 210 0.55 15.44 -9.88
C GLY A 210 0.37 16.71 -10.72
N CYS A 211 -0.02 17.83 -10.10
CA CYS A 211 -0.16 19.12 -10.77
C CYS A 211 1.17 19.60 -11.38
N ALA A 212 2.27 19.51 -10.65
CA ALA A 212 3.60 19.87 -11.15
C ALA A 212 3.99 19.01 -12.37
N ARG A 213 3.66 17.71 -12.34
CA ARG A 213 3.89 16.80 -13.45
C ARG A 213 3.03 17.14 -14.67
N VAL A 214 1.74 17.45 -14.46
CA VAL A 214 0.84 17.87 -15.54
C VAL A 214 1.33 19.17 -16.17
N ASN A 215 1.73 20.16 -15.37
CA ASN A 215 2.29 21.41 -15.86
C ASN A 215 3.54 21.18 -16.72
N LYS A 216 4.48 20.36 -16.25
CA LYS A 216 5.67 19.99 -17.03
C LYS A 216 5.31 19.22 -18.30
N MET A 217 4.33 18.34 -18.24
CA MET A 217 3.84 17.61 -19.41
C MET A 217 3.21 18.56 -20.43
N MET A 218 2.44 19.57 -20.00
CA MET A 218 1.89 20.62 -20.87
C MET A 218 2.98 21.50 -21.48
N GLU A 219 4.06 21.77 -20.74
CA GLU A 219 5.20 22.52 -21.26
C GLU A 219 5.95 21.72 -22.33
N LEU A 220 6.24 20.44 -22.07
CA LEU A 220 6.86 19.53 -23.05
C LEU A 220 5.96 19.28 -24.26
N PHE A 221 4.64 19.23 -24.06
CA PHE A 221 3.63 19.20 -25.14
C PHE A 221 3.82 20.39 -26.06
N LYS A 222 3.88 21.60 -25.49
CA LYS A 222 4.08 22.84 -26.27
C LYS A 222 5.41 22.85 -27.01
N GLN A 223 6.45 22.27 -26.43
CA GLN A 223 7.78 22.14 -27.05
C GLN A 223 7.90 20.97 -28.03
N GLN A 224 6.86 20.15 -28.21
CA GLN A 224 6.89 18.90 -29.00
C GLN A 224 7.98 17.89 -28.53
N ARG A 225 8.48 18.01 -27.29
CA ARG A 225 9.56 17.17 -26.72
C ARG A 225 9.02 16.09 -25.80
N TRP A 226 8.15 15.23 -26.35
CA TRP A 226 7.43 14.21 -25.60
C TRP A 226 8.31 13.10 -25.01
N ALA A 227 9.47 12.85 -25.61
CA ALA A 227 10.39 11.80 -25.18
C ALA A 227 11.06 12.10 -23.82
N ASP A 228 11.16 13.37 -23.43
CA ASP A 228 11.92 13.82 -22.25
C ASP A 228 11.07 13.98 -20.99
N THR A 229 9.97 13.23 -20.85
CA THR A 229 9.15 13.25 -19.63
C THR A 229 9.95 12.68 -18.45
N SER A 230 10.73 13.55 -17.82
CA SER A 230 11.55 13.21 -16.65
C SER A 230 10.62 12.75 -15.53
N ARG A 231 10.71 11.48 -15.14
CA ARG A 231 10.04 11.00 -13.93
C ARG A 231 10.55 11.81 -12.74
N LEU A 232 9.62 12.20 -11.86
CA LEU A 232 9.97 12.71 -10.54
C LEU A 232 10.89 11.68 -9.88
N ARG A 233 12.12 12.10 -9.56
CA ARG A 233 13.07 11.27 -8.84
C ARG A 233 12.75 11.43 -7.37
N PHE A 234 12.03 10.46 -6.82
CA PHE A 234 11.95 10.26 -5.39
C PHE A 234 13.21 9.51 -4.95
N ALA A 235 13.75 9.89 -3.80
CA ALA A 235 14.81 9.15 -3.13
C ALA A 235 14.24 8.64 -1.81
N THR A 236 14.49 7.37 -1.47
CA THR A 236 13.99 6.76 -0.24
C THR A 236 14.76 7.21 0.99
N GLY A 237 15.95 7.82 0.86
CA GLY A 237 16.79 8.11 2.02
C GLY A 237 17.45 6.88 2.66
N PHE A 238 17.13 5.64 2.26
CA PHE A 238 17.65 4.42 2.89
C PHE A 238 18.75 3.72 2.10
N ASN A 239 19.74 3.18 2.81
CA ASN A 239 20.70 2.23 2.25
C ASN A 239 19.99 0.89 1.97
N TYR A 240 20.52 0.06 1.06
CA TYR A 240 19.91 -1.24 0.75
C TYR A 240 19.76 -2.12 1.99
N ARG A 241 20.78 -2.17 2.86
CA ARG A 241 20.75 -2.93 4.12
C ARG A 241 19.69 -2.42 5.11
N GLU A 242 19.57 -1.11 5.28
CA GLU A 242 18.54 -0.49 6.14
C GLU A 242 17.15 -0.82 5.62
N LEU A 243 16.99 -0.70 4.30
CA LEU A 243 15.76 -0.97 3.59
C LEU A 243 15.34 -2.45 3.74
N GLU A 244 16.29 -3.39 3.66
CA GLU A 244 16.06 -4.81 3.89
C GLU A 244 15.56 -5.09 5.32
N VAL A 245 16.16 -4.44 6.34
CA VAL A 245 15.73 -4.56 7.74
C VAL A 245 14.31 -4.02 7.91
N VAL A 246 14.02 -2.83 7.38
CA VAL A 246 12.68 -2.22 7.42
C VAL A 246 11.67 -3.13 6.75
N PHE A 247 11.99 -3.76 5.62
CA PHE A 247 11.08 -4.70 4.97
C PHE A 247 10.82 -5.97 5.73
N LYS A 248 11.87 -6.60 6.29
CA LYS A 248 11.69 -7.81 7.10
C LYS A 248 10.78 -7.51 8.30
N SER A 249 10.99 -6.36 8.94
CA SER A 249 10.16 -5.89 10.05
C SER A 249 8.72 -5.63 9.62
N LEU A 250 8.50 -4.86 8.56
CA LEU A 250 7.15 -4.54 8.05
C LEU A 250 6.41 -5.77 7.56
N ARG A 251 7.10 -6.74 6.95
CA ARG A 251 6.50 -8.02 6.57
C ARG A 251 5.94 -8.76 7.78
N ILE A 252 6.70 -8.83 8.87
CA ILE A 252 6.25 -9.51 10.10
C ILE A 252 5.11 -8.71 10.73
N LEU A 253 5.27 -7.39 10.85
CA LEU A 253 4.26 -6.49 11.41
C LEU A 253 2.93 -6.58 10.64
N ASN A 254 2.96 -6.55 9.32
CA ASN A 254 1.77 -6.66 8.48
C ASN A 254 1.08 -8.01 8.67
N PHE A 255 1.85 -9.11 8.77
CA PHE A 255 1.26 -10.43 9.04
C PHE A 255 0.58 -10.48 10.40
N VAL A 256 1.29 -10.04 11.45
CA VAL A 256 0.75 -9.97 12.82
C VAL A 256 -0.51 -9.09 12.83
N TRP A 257 -0.49 -7.97 12.13
CA TRP A 257 -1.64 -7.07 12.03
C TRP A 257 -2.84 -7.72 11.34
N LEU A 258 -2.64 -8.47 10.25
CA LEU A 258 -3.71 -9.17 9.56
C LEU A 258 -4.35 -10.24 10.46
N VAL A 259 -3.54 -11.02 11.17
CA VAL A 259 -4.02 -12.01 12.14
C VAL A 259 -4.75 -11.33 13.29
N TYR A 260 -4.17 -10.26 13.84
CA TYR A 260 -4.79 -9.45 14.88
C TYR A 260 -6.13 -8.87 14.42
N SER A 261 -6.23 -8.39 13.17
CA SER A 261 -7.47 -7.84 12.61
C SER A 261 -8.56 -8.90 12.48
N ALA A 262 -8.20 -10.13 12.09
CA ALA A 262 -9.14 -11.24 12.07
C ALA A 262 -9.64 -11.55 13.50
N PHE A 263 -8.73 -11.68 14.47
CA PHE A 263 -9.10 -11.88 15.88
C PHE A 263 -9.96 -10.73 16.43
N LEU A 264 -9.61 -9.49 16.11
CA LEU A 264 -10.36 -8.30 16.49
C LEU A 264 -11.81 -8.40 16.05
N ILE A 265 -12.08 -8.88 14.83
CA ILE A 265 -13.44 -9.08 14.31
C ILE A 265 -14.13 -10.26 15.00
N GLU A 266 -13.50 -11.44 15.02
CA GLU A 266 -14.11 -12.66 15.55
C GLU A 266 -14.43 -12.55 17.05
N PHE A 267 -13.51 -12.02 17.85
CA PHE A 267 -13.74 -11.80 19.28
C PHE A 267 -14.77 -10.70 19.53
N SER A 268 -14.80 -9.63 18.73
CA SER A 268 -15.84 -8.60 18.88
C SER A 268 -17.23 -9.18 18.59
N LEU A 269 -17.39 -9.99 17.55
CA LEU A 269 -18.66 -10.68 17.27
C LEU A 269 -19.05 -11.61 18.42
N ASN A 270 -18.10 -12.40 18.92
CA ASN A 270 -18.33 -13.31 20.03
C ASN A 270 -18.71 -12.58 21.33
N PHE A 271 -18.03 -11.47 21.68
CA PHE A 271 -18.31 -10.72 22.89
C PHE A 271 -19.67 -10.02 22.91
N ASN A 272 -20.21 -9.72 21.73
CA ASN A 272 -21.56 -9.18 21.54
C ASN A 272 -22.60 -10.27 21.26
N ASN A 273 -22.22 -11.55 21.34
CA ASN A 273 -23.08 -12.70 21.05
C ASN A 273 -23.78 -12.63 19.68
N VAL A 274 -23.12 -12.07 18.67
CA VAL A 274 -23.64 -12.00 17.30
C VAL A 274 -23.37 -13.35 16.63
N THR A 275 -24.16 -14.36 16.98
CA THR A 275 -23.97 -15.73 16.49
C THR A 275 -24.65 -16.00 15.15
N ALA A 276 -25.60 -15.15 14.75
CA ALA A 276 -26.30 -15.29 13.47
C ALA A 276 -25.30 -15.44 12.31
N VAL A 277 -24.23 -14.63 12.29
CA VAL A 277 -23.24 -14.60 11.21
C VAL A 277 -22.31 -15.82 11.10
N LEU A 278 -22.35 -16.77 12.05
CA LEU A 278 -21.39 -17.90 12.12
C LEU A 278 -21.85 -19.20 11.43
N LYS A 279 -22.97 -19.18 10.69
CA LYS A 279 -23.69 -20.37 10.16
C LYS A 279 -24.31 -21.23 11.25
N GLY A 280 -25.63 -21.29 11.24
CA GLY A 280 -26.38 -22.40 11.79
C GLY A 280 -27.37 -22.89 10.73
N ARG A 281 -27.49 -24.22 10.58
CA ARG A 281 -28.47 -24.88 9.69
C ARG A 281 -29.92 -24.40 9.94
N ASN A 282 -30.18 -23.84 11.11
CA ASN A 282 -31.50 -23.40 11.56
C ASN A 282 -31.68 -21.87 11.52
N ASN A 283 -30.66 -21.08 11.15
CA ASN A 283 -30.67 -19.61 11.35
C ASN A 283 -30.75 -18.80 10.05
N GLY A 284 -31.18 -19.40 8.92
CA GLY A 284 -31.39 -18.67 7.65
C GLY A 284 -30.14 -18.08 6.98
N ASN A 285 -28.97 -18.18 7.61
CA ASN A 285 -27.70 -17.69 7.06
C ASN A 285 -27.09 -18.70 6.09
N GLU A 286 -27.71 -18.76 4.92
CA GLU A 286 -27.25 -19.60 3.84
C GLU A 286 -26.15 -18.91 3.05
N LEU A 287 -25.02 -19.60 2.85
CA LEU A 287 -23.91 -19.07 2.03
C LEU A 287 -24.29 -18.82 0.58
N HIS A 288 -25.41 -19.38 0.12
CA HIS A 288 -25.81 -19.29 -1.27
C HIS A 288 -26.22 -17.86 -1.66
N LEU A 289 -26.47 -16.98 -0.69
CA LEU A 289 -26.77 -15.58 -0.97
C LEU A 289 -25.61 -14.93 -1.74
N PRO A 290 -25.88 -14.27 -2.88
CA PRO A 290 -24.82 -13.67 -3.71
C PRO A 290 -23.90 -12.73 -2.94
N ALA A 291 -24.43 -12.01 -1.95
CA ALA A 291 -23.67 -11.10 -1.09
C ALA A 291 -22.55 -11.81 -0.31
N GLN A 292 -22.76 -13.07 0.10
CA GLN A 292 -21.77 -13.87 0.82
C GLN A 292 -20.93 -14.75 -0.10
N LEU A 293 -21.56 -15.33 -1.13
CA LEU A 293 -20.90 -16.25 -2.05
C LEU A 293 -19.84 -15.54 -2.89
N LEU A 294 -20.14 -14.36 -3.43
CA LEU A 294 -19.22 -13.65 -4.34
C LEU A 294 -17.90 -13.29 -3.66
N PRO A 295 -17.87 -12.63 -2.48
CA PRO A 295 -16.60 -12.36 -1.80
C PRO A 295 -15.83 -13.63 -1.43
N LEU A 296 -16.54 -14.68 -1.01
CA LEU A 296 -15.92 -15.97 -0.67
C LEU A 296 -15.23 -16.60 -1.88
N LEU A 297 -15.91 -16.66 -3.03
CA LEU A 297 -15.34 -17.20 -4.25
C LEU A 297 -14.18 -16.34 -4.75
N MET A 298 -14.32 -15.02 -4.76
CA MET A 298 -13.25 -14.09 -5.16
C MET A 298 -12.01 -14.27 -4.29
N GLY A 299 -12.15 -14.31 -2.97
CA GLY A 299 -11.03 -14.51 -2.04
C GLY A 299 -10.41 -15.90 -2.17
N THR A 300 -11.23 -16.96 -2.28
CA THR A 300 -10.74 -18.34 -2.37
C THR A 300 -10.00 -18.59 -3.68
N PHE A 301 -10.60 -18.26 -4.83
CA PHE A 301 -9.96 -18.44 -6.13
C PHE A 301 -8.74 -17.53 -6.30
N GLY A 302 -8.80 -16.30 -5.78
CA GLY A 302 -7.65 -15.40 -5.75
C GLY A 302 -6.48 -15.97 -4.95
N LEU A 303 -6.75 -16.55 -3.77
CA LEU A 303 -5.73 -17.21 -2.96
C LEU A 303 -5.15 -18.45 -3.65
N VAL A 304 -6.00 -19.33 -4.20
CA VAL A 304 -5.55 -20.53 -4.94
C VAL A 304 -4.68 -20.13 -6.14
N ARG A 305 -5.08 -19.12 -6.91
CA ARG A 305 -4.30 -18.60 -8.04
C ARG A 305 -2.92 -18.13 -7.60
N ILE A 306 -2.82 -17.35 -6.52
CA ILE A 306 -1.52 -16.86 -6.03
C ILE A 306 -0.66 -18.00 -5.48
N LEU A 307 -1.23 -18.96 -4.76
CA LEU A 307 -0.50 -20.13 -4.29
C LEU A 307 0.05 -20.97 -5.45
N TYR A 308 -0.75 -21.15 -6.50
CA TYR A 308 -0.33 -21.82 -7.74
C TYR A 308 0.85 -21.09 -8.39
N LEU A 309 0.76 -19.77 -8.58
CA LEU A 309 1.85 -18.97 -9.17
C LEU A 309 3.12 -18.98 -8.31
N VAL A 310 3.00 -19.01 -6.98
CA VAL A 310 4.15 -19.17 -6.07
C VAL A 310 4.78 -20.56 -6.21
N PHE A 311 3.96 -21.60 -6.39
CA PHE A 311 4.46 -22.95 -6.59
C PHE A 311 5.15 -23.10 -7.95
N GLU A 312 4.56 -22.54 -9.00
CA GLU A 312 5.10 -22.53 -10.37
C GLU A 312 6.42 -21.77 -10.45
N SER A 313 6.52 -20.58 -9.83
CA SER A 313 7.77 -19.81 -9.80
C SER A 313 8.90 -20.50 -9.05
N LYS A 314 8.58 -21.38 -8.09
CA LYS A 314 9.57 -22.24 -7.42
C LYS A 314 9.96 -23.46 -8.25
N ARG A 315 9.04 -23.99 -9.07
CA ARG A 315 9.26 -25.20 -9.87
C ARG A 315 10.15 -24.93 -11.08
N SER A 316 9.92 -23.82 -11.77
CA SER A 316 10.64 -23.47 -13.00
C SER A 316 11.07 -22.00 -12.97
N PRO A 317 12.13 -21.66 -12.22
CA PRO A 317 12.59 -20.27 -12.09
C PRO A 317 13.06 -19.67 -13.43
N GLU A 318 13.49 -20.50 -14.37
CA GLU A 318 13.95 -20.07 -15.71
C GLU A 318 12.79 -19.89 -16.71
N ASP A 319 11.69 -20.63 -16.54
CA ASP A 319 10.51 -20.54 -17.43
C ASP A 319 9.46 -19.54 -16.92
N THR A 320 9.71 -18.84 -15.80
CA THR A 320 8.72 -17.91 -15.21
C THR A 320 8.67 -16.55 -15.91
N GLU A 321 9.19 -16.42 -17.13
CA GLU A 321 8.72 -15.37 -18.03
C GLU A 321 7.29 -15.72 -18.43
N ALA A 322 6.34 -15.15 -17.68
CA ALA A 322 4.93 -15.51 -17.65
C ALA A 322 4.40 -15.86 -19.06
N SER A 323 4.09 -17.13 -19.27
CA SER A 323 3.47 -17.67 -20.48
C SER A 323 2.08 -17.07 -20.79
N LEU A 324 1.53 -16.29 -19.84
CA LEU A 324 0.31 -15.48 -20.00
C LEU A 324 0.58 -13.98 -20.18
N SER A 325 1.80 -13.50 -19.97
CA SER A 325 2.20 -12.20 -20.49
C SER A 325 2.41 -12.39 -21.99
N SER A 326 1.41 -12.01 -22.78
CA SER A 326 1.56 -11.97 -24.23
C SER A 326 2.87 -11.26 -24.52
N SER A 327 3.84 -11.98 -25.06
CA SER A 327 5.14 -11.45 -25.49
C SER A 327 4.84 -10.18 -26.25
N SER A 328 5.14 -9.03 -25.64
CA SER A 328 4.90 -7.75 -26.30
C SER A 328 5.84 -7.77 -27.49
N PRO A 329 5.35 -7.75 -28.74
CA PRO A 329 6.23 -7.81 -29.90
C PRO A 329 7.26 -6.67 -29.78
N PRO A 330 8.53 -6.91 -30.16
CA PRO A 330 9.60 -5.94 -29.99
C PRO A 330 9.14 -4.59 -30.50
N GLN A 331 8.99 -3.64 -29.57
CA GLN A 331 8.30 -2.39 -29.81
C GLN A 331 9.19 -1.50 -30.69
N ARG A 332 9.08 -1.68 -32.01
CA ARG A 332 9.43 -0.64 -33.00
C ARG A 332 8.79 0.66 -32.51
N SER A 333 9.57 1.72 -32.45
CA SER A 333 9.19 3.08 -32.05
C SER A 333 7.83 3.48 -32.64
N ARG A 334 6.75 3.21 -31.89
CA ARG A 334 5.39 3.50 -32.31
C ARG A 334 5.14 4.98 -32.06
N THR A 335 4.85 5.71 -33.13
CA THR A 335 4.25 7.04 -33.06
C THR A 335 2.94 6.93 -32.26
N LEU A 336 2.84 7.72 -31.19
CA LEU A 336 1.76 7.62 -30.21
C LEU A 336 0.45 8.18 -30.80
N HIS A 337 -0.54 7.30 -31.00
CA HIS A 337 -1.93 7.68 -31.29
C HIS A 337 -2.61 8.20 -30.01
N ALA A 338 -3.58 9.11 -30.13
CA ALA A 338 -4.32 9.69 -28.99
C ALA A 338 -4.95 8.65 -28.05
N ARG A 339 -5.22 7.42 -28.55
CA ARG A 339 -5.66 6.26 -27.75
C ARG A 339 -4.67 5.85 -26.65
N ASN A 340 -3.41 6.26 -26.74
CA ASN A 340 -2.36 5.91 -25.80
C ASN A 340 -2.17 6.96 -24.68
N ILE A 341 -3.03 7.99 -24.60
CA ILE A 341 -3.03 8.92 -23.46
C ILE A 341 -3.28 8.16 -22.14
N LEU A 342 -4.10 7.12 -22.15
CA LEU A 342 -4.34 6.27 -20.98
C LEU A 342 -3.08 5.49 -20.54
N LEU A 343 -2.19 5.14 -21.47
CA LEU A 343 -0.91 4.51 -21.14
C LEU A 343 0.03 5.45 -20.39
N ALA A 344 -0.10 6.78 -20.56
CA ALA A 344 0.67 7.76 -19.77
C ALA A 344 0.30 7.73 -18.28
N PHE A 345 -0.91 7.25 -17.95
CA PHE A 345 -1.40 7.06 -16.59
C PHE A 345 -1.17 5.64 -16.05
N SER A 346 -0.83 4.67 -16.91
CA SER A 346 -0.45 3.34 -16.46
C SER A 346 0.82 3.42 -15.60
N PRO A 347 0.85 2.76 -14.43
CA PRO A 347 2.10 2.60 -13.70
C PRO A 347 3.08 1.94 -14.65
N ALA A 348 4.32 2.44 -14.68
CA ALA A 348 5.33 1.94 -15.59
C ALA A 348 5.48 0.43 -15.43
N MET A 349 4.82 -0.34 -16.31
CA MET A 349 5.12 -1.76 -16.46
C MET A 349 6.60 -1.84 -16.77
N SER A 350 7.28 -2.74 -16.08
CA SER A 350 8.73 -2.91 -16.11
C SER A 350 9.22 -2.88 -17.55
N ARG A 351 9.75 -1.73 -17.97
CA ARG A 351 10.66 -1.71 -19.11
C ARG A 351 11.87 -2.47 -18.62
N ASP A 352 12.13 -3.62 -19.23
CA ASP A 352 13.24 -4.54 -19.01
C ASP A 352 14.34 -3.89 -18.19
N SER A 353 14.22 -4.01 -16.86
CA SER A 353 15.29 -3.58 -15.99
C SER A 353 16.29 -4.71 -16.04
N GLU A 354 17.29 -4.59 -16.91
CA GLU A 354 18.48 -5.42 -16.81
C GLU A 354 18.89 -5.45 -15.33
N THR A 355 18.96 -6.67 -14.79
CA THR A 355 19.27 -6.93 -13.39
C THR A 355 20.71 -6.50 -13.14
N THR A 356 20.90 -5.21 -12.89
CA THR A 356 22.20 -4.65 -12.56
C THR A 356 22.53 -5.13 -11.15
N LYS A 357 23.69 -5.77 -10.97
CA LYS A 357 24.18 -6.14 -9.63
C LYS A 357 24.35 -4.86 -8.81
N TYR A 358 23.54 -4.70 -7.77
CA TYR A 358 23.58 -3.53 -6.89
C TYR A 358 24.65 -3.70 -5.81
N ASP A 359 25.40 -2.64 -5.54
CA ASP A 359 26.26 -2.57 -4.37
C ASP A 359 25.36 -2.33 -3.13
N PRO A 360 25.39 -3.21 -2.10
CA PRO A 360 24.55 -3.08 -0.91
C PRO A 360 24.78 -1.78 -0.12
N ASP A 361 25.93 -1.12 -0.32
CA ASP A 361 26.28 0.14 0.32
C ASP A 361 26.01 1.36 -0.58
N GLU A 362 25.43 1.16 -1.79
CA GLU A 362 25.06 2.25 -2.69
C GLU A 362 23.91 3.09 -2.10
N ILE A 363 24.23 4.30 -1.66
CA ILE A 363 23.26 5.33 -1.30
C ILE A 363 22.90 6.14 -2.55
N ASP A 364 21.61 6.43 -2.74
CA ASP A 364 21.14 7.39 -3.74
C ASP A 364 21.96 8.69 -3.62
N GLU A 365 22.49 9.19 -4.73
CA GLU A 365 23.31 10.38 -4.77
C GLU A 365 22.60 11.60 -4.16
N LEU A 366 21.27 11.61 -4.22
CA LEU A 366 20.42 12.63 -3.60
C LEU A 366 20.44 12.61 -2.06
N GLU A 367 20.96 11.56 -1.43
CA GLU A 367 20.86 11.37 0.02
C GLU A 367 22.23 11.28 0.71
N ARG A 368 23.33 11.22 -0.07
CA ARG A 368 24.70 10.99 0.40
C ARG A 368 25.28 12.09 1.33
N GLY A 369 24.54 13.16 1.60
CA GLY A 369 24.95 14.25 2.51
C GLY A 369 23.92 14.62 3.58
N ARG A 370 22.77 13.93 3.66
CA ARG A 370 21.71 14.31 4.59
C ARG A 370 21.89 13.67 5.96
N PRO A 371 21.60 14.39 7.06
CA PRO A 371 21.64 13.81 8.39
C PRO A 371 20.57 12.72 8.51
N TRP A 372 20.90 11.68 9.29
CA TRP A 372 20.05 10.49 9.43
C TRP A 372 18.57 10.77 9.79
N PRO A 373 18.20 11.73 10.66
CA PRO A 373 16.80 11.93 11.01
C PRO A 373 15.98 12.44 9.83
N ILE A 374 16.59 13.28 8.97
CA ILE A 374 15.94 13.83 7.77
C ILE A 374 15.78 12.72 6.73
N ARG A 375 16.78 11.85 6.57
CA ARG A 375 16.71 10.69 5.66
C ARG A 375 15.54 9.78 6.03
N TYR A 376 15.43 9.43 7.31
CA TYR A 376 14.30 8.65 7.80
C TYR A 376 12.98 9.42 7.62
N LEU A 377 12.93 10.70 7.95
CA LEU A 377 11.70 11.48 7.75
C LEU A 377 11.25 11.50 6.28
N VAL A 378 12.16 11.69 5.33
CA VAL A 378 11.86 11.66 3.88
C VAL A 378 11.49 10.25 3.41
N ALA A 379 12.12 9.22 3.95
CA ALA A 379 11.71 7.85 3.66
C ALA A 379 10.28 7.56 4.11
N TRP A 380 9.93 8.11 5.28
CA TRP A 380 8.62 7.97 5.90
C TRP A 380 7.57 8.90 5.31
N LEU A 381 8.00 10.01 4.69
CA LEU A 381 7.16 10.97 4.00
C LEU A 381 7.82 11.33 2.65
N PRO A 382 7.78 10.43 1.64
CA PRO A 382 8.50 10.57 0.37
C PRO A 382 8.35 11.90 -0.35
N TRP A 383 7.22 12.57 -0.16
CA TRP A 383 6.93 13.84 -0.81
C TRP A 383 7.64 15.03 -0.17
N LEU A 384 8.21 14.90 1.03
CA LEU A 384 9.04 15.97 1.61
C LEU A 384 10.21 16.29 0.68
N SER A 385 10.68 15.31 -0.12
CA SER A 385 11.70 15.53 -1.16
C SER A 385 11.28 16.52 -2.26
N ILE A 386 9.98 16.82 -2.39
CA ILE A 386 9.45 17.80 -3.35
C ILE A 386 9.57 19.22 -2.81
N LEU A 387 9.54 19.41 -1.49
CA LEU A 387 9.57 20.73 -0.88
C LEU A 387 10.97 21.35 -1.04
N LYS A 388 11.04 22.63 -1.43
CA LYS A 388 12.30 23.37 -1.65
C LYS A 388 13.32 23.26 -0.50
N PRO A 389 12.93 23.32 0.79
CA PRO A 389 13.89 23.17 1.88
C PRO A 389 14.65 21.84 1.85
N PHE A 390 14.06 20.80 1.27
CA PHE A 390 14.68 19.48 1.11
C PHE A 390 15.39 19.34 -0.25
N GLN A 391 15.37 20.34 -1.12
CA GLN A 391 16.07 20.36 -2.41
C GLN A 391 17.34 21.20 -2.37
N GLU A 392 17.34 22.30 -1.61
CA GLU A 392 18.32 23.39 -1.71
C GLU A 392 19.74 23.04 -1.24
N ASP A 393 19.95 22.00 -0.42
CA ASP A 393 21.31 21.59 -0.02
C ASP A 393 22.16 21.03 -1.18
N HIS A 394 21.54 20.56 -2.27
CA HIS A 394 22.29 19.97 -3.38
C HIS A 394 22.98 20.98 -4.29
N THR A 395 22.41 22.18 -4.47
CA THR A 395 23.01 23.21 -5.33
C THR A 395 24.25 23.82 -4.67
N ALA A 396 24.22 24.02 -3.36
CA ALA A 396 25.36 24.49 -2.58
C ALA A 396 26.53 23.50 -2.61
N ILE A 397 26.26 22.19 -2.47
CA ILE A 397 27.29 21.15 -2.51
C ILE A 397 27.84 20.95 -3.94
N LYS A 398 26.99 20.95 -4.98
CA LYS A 398 27.45 20.91 -6.38
C LYS A 398 28.30 22.12 -6.73
N GLY A 399 27.93 23.31 -6.26
CA GLY A 399 28.73 24.53 -6.42
C GLY A 399 30.13 24.38 -5.81
N LYS A 400 30.23 23.85 -4.59
CA LYS A 400 31.53 23.58 -3.94
C LYS A 400 32.34 22.50 -4.67
N ARG A 401 31.70 21.45 -5.20
CA ARG A 401 32.39 20.35 -5.90
C ARG A 401 32.88 20.76 -7.29
N LEU A 402 32.07 21.51 -8.04
CA LEU A 402 32.48 22.12 -9.32
C LEU A 402 33.59 23.15 -9.10
N SER A 403 33.53 23.93 -8.02
CA SER A 403 34.62 24.82 -7.63
C SER A 403 35.90 24.05 -7.32
N TYR A 404 35.83 22.92 -6.60
CA TYR A 404 36.98 22.05 -6.33
C TYR A 404 37.54 21.36 -7.59
N GLN A 405 36.67 20.86 -8.49
CA GLN A 405 37.10 20.26 -9.75
C GLN A 405 37.72 21.29 -10.70
N ASN A 406 37.18 22.51 -10.75
CA ASN A 406 37.78 23.62 -11.49
C ASN A 406 39.10 24.08 -10.88
N TYR A 407 39.24 24.01 -9.55
CA TYR A 407 40.51 24.29 -8.87
C TYR A 407 41.56 23.22 -9.20
N GLN A 408 41.20 21.93 -9.18
CA GLN A 408 42.11 20.84 -9.57
C GLN A 408 42.46 20.84 -11.06
N SER A 409 41.52 21.11 -11.95
CA SER A 409 41.79 21.20 -13.39
C SER A 409 42.60 22.45 -13.75
N GLY A 410 42.49 23.53 -12.98
CA GLY A 410 43.37 24.70 -13.06
C GLY A 410 44.81 24.39 -12.65
N PHE A 411 45.01 23.53 -11.64
CA PHE A 411 46.35 23.14 -11.18
C PHE A 411 47.07 22.19 -12.16
N SER A 412 46.35 21.33 -12.87
CA SER A 412 46.95 20.44 -13.89
C SER A 412 47.32 21.13 -15.22
N ARG A 413 46.83 22.35 -15.50
CA ARG A 413 47.24 23.11 -16.69
C ARG A 413 48.58 23.85 -16.55
N GLY A 414 49.13 23.94 -15.34
CA GLY A 414 50.43 24.58 -15.08
C GLY A 414 51.66 23.66 -15.21
N TYR A 415 51.46 22.36 -15.40
CA TYR A 415 52.52 21.38 -15.64
C TYR A 415 52.42 20.80 -17.06
N GLN A 416 52.31 21.67 -18.07
CA GLN A 416 52.81 21.28 -19.38
C GLN A 416 54.34 21.30 -19.29
N MET A 417 54.92 20.11 -19.43
CA MET A 417 56.34 19.84 -19.45
C MET A 417 57.09 20.89 -20.27
N VAL A 418 58.06 21.53 -19.64
CA VAL A 418 59.23 22.05 -20.35
C VAL A 418 59.84 20.84 -21.05
N ASP A 419 59.77 20.81 -22.38
CA ASP A 419 60.50 19.86 -23.21
C ASP A 419 62.00 20.01 -22.88
N VAL A 420 62.50 19.14 -22.01
CA VAL A 420 63.94 18.95 -21.85
C VAL A 420 64.39 18.21 -23.11
N ALA A 421 64.91 18.99 -24.05
CA ALA A 421 65.54 18.49 -25.27
C ALA A 421 66.52 17.35 -24.93
N GLN A 422 66.19 16.14 -25.37
CA GLN A 422 67.12 15.02 -25.36
C GLN A 422 68.27 15.33 -26.31
N PRO A 423 69.54 15.27 -25.86
CA PRO A 423 70.68 15.42 -26.74
C PRO A 423 70.74 14.24 -27.72
N ALA A 424 71.02 14.58 -28.99
CA ALA A 424 71.16 13.63 -30.08
C ALA A 424 72.21 12.55 -29.75
N LYS A 425 71.76 11.29 -29.72
CA LYS A 425 72.66 10.13 -29.72
C LYS A 425 73.24 9.96 -31.12
N LEU A 426 74.48 10.42 -31.26
CA LEU A 426 75.37 10.08 -32.35
C LEU A 426 75.84 8.61 -32.19
N GLY A 427 75.70 7.83 -33.25
CA GLY A 427 76.54 6.66 -33.53
C GLY A 427 76.17 5.34 -32.83
N GLN A 428 75.60 4.41 -33.59
CA GLN A 428 76.16 3.05 -33.61
C GLN A 428 75.82 2.33 -34.92
N GLU A 429 76.88 2.21 -35.71
CA GLU A 429 77.10 1.32 -36.84
C GLU A 429 77.12 -0.16 -36.39
N ARG A 430 76.90 -1.07 -37.36
CA ARG A 430 77.24 -2.51 -37.36
C ARG A 430 76.41 -3.39 -36.39
N GLU A 431 75.93 -4.59 -36.75
CA GLU A 431 76.47 -5.64 -37.62
C GLU A 431 75.47 -6.83 -37.66
N ARG A 432 75.47 -7.60 -38.77
CA ARG A 432 75.30 -9.08 -38.85
C ARG A 432 73.94 -9.68 -38.43
N ASN A 433 73.35 -10.75 -38.99
CA ASN A 433 73.65 -11.81 -39.96
C ASN A 433 72.25 -12.42 -40.30
N LEU A 434 71.90 -12.72 -41.56
CA LEU A 434 71.99 -14.05 -42.20
C LEU A 434 71.43 -15.24 -41.39
N ASP A 435 70.25 -15.70 -41.84
CA ASP A 435 69.78 -17.08 -42.09
C ASP A 435 69.57 -18.08 -40.92
N PRO A 436 68.78 -19.17 -41.12
CA PRO A 436 68.15 -19.67 -42.36
C PRO A 436 66.61 -19.73 -42.39
#